data_AF-A0A397FMV5-F1
#
_entry.id   AF-A0A397FMV5-F1
#
_cell.length_a   1.000
_cell.length_b   1.000
_cell.length_c   1.000
_cell.angle_alpha   90.00
_cell.angle_beta   90.00
_cell.angle_gamma   90.00
#
_symmetry.space_group_name_H-M   'P 1'
#
loop_
_entity.id
_entity.type
_entity.pdbx_description
1 polymer ?
#
loop_
_entity_poly.entity_id
_entity_poly.type
_entity_poly.pdbx_seq_one_letter_code
_entity_poly.pdbx_strand_id
1 'polypeptide(L)'
;MVKSNKQKEKSFKEYLQEIEDPKYDGTDASWDLPENATPLEKAKYELCEKILTHQLDNNLTDEEIAQKIKLTTGEAREILYCHIDYFTLDRLVTYATKLFKPLEIKMVIETKKNRRNFHDQAI
;
A
#
# COMPACT_ATOMS: atom_id res chain seq x y z
N MET A 1 10.93 -5.63 40.06
CA MET A 1 10.08 -6.76 39.62
C MET A 1 9.30 -6.31 38.39
N VAL A 2 9.82 -6.60 37.19
CA VAL A 2 9.13 -6.30 35.93
C VAL A 2 8.11 -7.42 35.72
N LYS A 3 6.81 -7.07 35.73
CA LYS A 3 5.75 -8.01 35.41
C LYS A 3 5.89 -8.39 33.95
N SER A 4 6.33 -9.61 33.70
CA SER A 4 6.39 -10.23 32.37
C SER A 4 4.98 -10.29 31.81
N ASN A 5 4.63 -9.38 30.89
CA ASN A 5 3.36 -9.42 30.18
C ASN A 5 3.49 -10.50 29.09
N LYS A 6 3.26 -11.77 29.48
CA LYS A 6 3.21 -12.90 28.55
C LYS A 6 1.90 -12.80 27.75
N GLN A 7 1.87 -11.97 26.72
CA GLN A 7 0.94 -12.19 25.62
C GLN A 7 1.32 -13.54 25.01
N LYS A 8 0.38 -14.50 25.04
CA LYS A 8 0.49 -15.74 24.28
C LYS A 8 0.65 -15.33 22.80
N GLU A 9 1.79 -15.62 22.20
CA GLU A 9 1.92 -15.59 20.74
C GLU A 9 0.86 -16.51 20.16
N LYS A 10 -0.13 -15.94 19.48
CA LYS A 10 -1.02 -16.70 18.60
C LYS A 10 -0.14 -17.37 17.55
N SER A 11 -0.47 -18.61 17.21
CA SER A 11 0.17 -19.23 16.05
C SER A 11 -0.23 -18.46 14.79
N PHE A 12 0.67 -18.40 13.80
CA PHE A 12 0.39 -17.75 12.51
C PHE A 12 -0.93 -18.25 11.88
N LYS A 13 -1.24 -19.54 12.05
CA LYS A 13 -2.48 -20.15 11.56
C LYS A 13 -3.73 -19.59 12.25
N GLU A 14 -3.69 -19.37 13.56
CA GLU A 14 -4.81 -18.79 14.31
C GLU A 14 -5.04 -17.33 13.90
N TYR A 15 -3.97 -16.59 13.59
CA TYR A 15 -4.06 -15.23 13.07
C TYR A 15 -4.71 -15.19 11.68
N LEU A 16 -4.28 -16.06 10.76
CA LEU A 16 -4.91 -16.15 9.43
C LEU A 16 -6.41 -16.44 9.53
N GLN A 17 -6.81 -17.36 10.40
CA GLN A 17 -8.24 -17.68 10.60
C GLN A 17 -9.04 -16.51 11.16
N GLU A 18 -8.42 -15.65 11.97
CA GLU A 18 -9.06 -14.46 12.53
C GLU A 18 -9.28 -13.39 11.47
N ILE A 19 -8.27 -13.10 10.65
CA ILE A 19 -8.37 -12.06 9.62
C ILE A 19 -9.27 -12.48 8.44
N GLU A 20 -9.48 -13.79 8.26
CA GLU A 20 -10.42 -14.36 7.29
C GLU A 20 -11.89 -14.34 7.77
N ASP A 21 -12.17 -14.06 9.06
CA ASP A 21 -13.55 -14.00 9.57
C ASP A 21 -14.32 -12.84 8.92
N PRO A 22 -15.51 -13.06 8.31
CA PRO A 22 -16.31 -11.98 7.74
C PRO A 22 -16.73 -10.87 8.71
N LYS A 23 -16.61 -11.08 10.03
CA LYS A 23 -16.89 -10.10 11.08
C LYS A 23 -15.66 -9.35 11.55
N TYR A 24 -14.47 -9.74 11.09
CA TYR A 24 -13.24 -9.03 11.39
C TYR A 24 -13.29 -7.62 10.78
N ASP A 25 -12.92 -6.62 11.57
CA ASP A 25 -13.08 -5.22 11.18
C ASP A 25 -11.99 -4.74 10.21
N GLY A 26 -10.97 -5.56 9.97
CA GLY A 26 -9.91 -5.28 9.00
C GLY A 26 -8.95 -4.19 9.44
N THR A 27 -9.05 -3.66 10.67
CA THR A 27 -8.33 -2.44 11.07
C THR A 27 -6.81 -2.63 11.19
N ASP A 28 -6.35 -3.86 11.43
CA ASP A 28 -4.94 -4.24 11.49
C ASP A 28 -4.48 -5.18 10.37
N ALA A 29 -5.28 -5.36 9.32
CA ALA A 29 -4.93 -6.17 8.16
C ALA A 29 -4.64 -5.30 6.93
N SER A 30 -3.62 -5.68 6.16
CA SER A 30 -3.37 -5.04 4.87
C SER A 30 -4.42 -5.46 3.84
N TRP A 31 -4.88 -4.52 3.03
CA TRP A 31 -5.81 -4.81 1.94
C TRP A 31 -5.05 -5.15 0.66
N ASP A 32 -5.60 -6.05 -0.14
CA ASP A 32 -5.10 -6.34 -1.49
C ASP A 32 -5.88 -5.55 -2.53
N LEU A 33 -5.30 -5.39 -3.71
CA LEU A 33 -5.98 -4.79 -4.86
C LEU A 33 -7.09 -5.72 -5.39
N PRO A 34 -8.23 -5.17 -5.87
CA PRO A 34 -9.21 -5.97 -6.58
C PRO A 34 -8.61 -6.49 -7.90
N GLU A 35 -9.09 -7.65 -8.39
CA GLU A 35 -8.59 -8.29 -9.62
C GLU A 35 -8.59 -7.35 -10.84
N ASN A 36 -9.53 -6.41 -10.89
CA ASN A 36 -9.71 -5.44 -11.96
C ASN A 36 -9.26 -4.01 -11.58
N ALA A 37 -8.30 -3.87 -10.66
CA ALA A 37 -7.79 -2.58 -10.21
C ALA A 37 -7.39 -1.65 -11.37
N THR A 38 -7.91 -0.44 -11.30
CA THR A 38 -7.62 0.67 -12.20
C THR A 38 -6.14 1.10 -12.11
N PRO A 39 -5.61 1.78 -13.13
CA PRO A 39 -4.26 2.35 -13.05
C PRO A 39 -4.06 3.30 -11.86
N LEU A 40 -5.11 4.00 -11.45
CA LEU A 40 -5.07 4.92 -10.31
C LEU A 40 -4.94 4.16 -8.99
N GLU A 41 -5.73 3.10 -8.79
CA GLU A 41 -5.64 2.25 -7.59
C GLU A 41 -4.27 1.59 -7.47
N LYS A 42 -3.75 1.06 -8.59
CA LYS A 42 -2.38 0.50 -8.65
C LYS A 42 -1.33 1.52 -8.25
N ALA A 43 -1.41 2.74 -8.78
CA ALA A 43 -0.45 3.80 -8.45
C ALA A 43 -0.52 4.21 -6.95
N LYS A 44 -1.73 4.25 -6.36
CA LYS A 44 -1.88 4.50 -4.92
C LYS A 44 -1.28 3.36 -4.09
N TYR A 45 -1.57 2.12 -4.47
CA TYR A 45 -1.09 0.92 -3.79
C TYR A 45 0.44 0.85 -3.80
N GLU A 46 1.05 1.03 -4.96
CA GLU A 46 2.51 1.07 -5.11
C GLU A 46 3.14 2.13 -4.20
N LEU A 47 2.53 3.31 -4.04
CA LEU A 47 3.02 4.33 -3.11
C LEU A 47 2.93 3.87 -1.65
N CYS A 48 1.84 3.23 -1.24
CA CYS A 48 1.71 2.65 0.10
C CYS A 48 2.77 1.57 0.35
N GLU A 49 2.98 0.64 -0.60
CA GLU A 49 4.03 -0.38 -0.51
C GLU A 49 5.42 0.23 -0.38
N LYS A 50 5.72 1.32 -1.11
CA LYS A 50 7.01 2.02 -0.97
C LYS A 50 7.18 2.62 0.42
N ILE A 51 6.13 3.19 1.00
CA ILE A 51 6.17 3.74 2.37
C ILE A 51 6.36 2.62 3.39
N LEU A 52 5.66 1.49 3.26
CA LEU A 52 5.84 0.32 4.11
C LEU A 52 7.25 -0.26 3.98
N THR A 53 7.76 -0.41 2.76
CA THR A 53 9.13 -0.88 2.50
C THR A 53 10.15 0.03 3.19
N HIS A 54 9.95 1.35 3.11
CA HIS A 54 10.82 2.31 3.79
C HIS A 54 10.80 2.15 5.32
N GLN A 55 9.62 1.91 5.90
CA GLN A 55 9.50 1.63 7.33
C GLN A 55 10.33 0.40 7.72
N LEU A 56 10.15 -0.70 6.99
CA LEU A 56 10.81 -1.98 7.25
C LEU A 56 12.34 -1.87 7.05
N ASP A 57 12.79 -1.33 5.92
CA ASP A 57 14.21 -1.18 5.59
C ASP A 57 14.99 -0.33 6.61
N ASN A 58 14.29 0.59 7.29
CA ASN A 58 14.89 1.49 8.27
C ASN A 58 14.55 1.12 9.73
N ASN A 59 13.87 0.00 9.96
CA ASN A 59 13.39 -0.45 11.28
C ASN A 59 12.63 0.64 12.05
N LEU A 60 11.78 1.40 11.36
CA LEU A 60 11.00 2.50 11.96
C LEU A 60 9.70 1.98 12.58
N THR A 61 9.28 2.58 13.69
CA THR A 61 7.93 2.30 14.25
C THR A 61 6.84 3.05 13.48
N ASP A 62 5.58 2.66 13.67
CA ASP A 62 4.43 3.37 13.09
C ASP A 62 4.40 4.84 13.53
N GLU A 63 4.73 5.12 14.78
CA GLU A 63 4.80 6.48 15.34
C GLU A 63 5.89 7.31 14.67
N GLU A 64 7.04 6.71 14.37
CA GLU A 64 8.13 7.40 13.68
C GLU A 64 7.77 7.74 12.23
N ILE A 65 7.10 6.81 11.53
CA ILE A 65 6.54 7.10 10.20
C ILE A 65 5.51 8.22 10.29
N ALA A 66 4.55 8.13 11.20
CA ALA A 66 3.52 9.13 11.41
C ALA A 66 4.10 10.53 11.66
N GLN A 67 5.12 10.62 12.51
CA GLN A 67 5.83 11.88 12.77
C GLN A 67 6.51 12.44 11.52
N LYS A 68 7.22 11.59 10.76
CA LYS A 68 7.91 12.01 9.52
C LYS A 68 6.92 12.54 8.48
N ILE A 69 5.78 11.87 8.29
CA ILE A 69 4.76 12.27 7.31
C ILE A 69 3.73 13.27 7.86
N LYS A 70 3.82 13.62 9.15
CA LYS A 70 2.93 14.55 9.86
C LYS A 70 1.46 14.12 9.87
N LEU A 71 1.22 12.88 10.28
CA LEU A 71 -0.10 12.29 10.50
C LEU A 71 -0.21 11.76 11.93
N THR A 72 -1.42 11.41 12.34
CA THR A 72 -1.61 10.56 13.52
C THR A 72 -1.12 9.14 13.25
N THR A 73 -0.81 8.37 14.29
CA THR A 73 -0.40 6.96 14.14
C THR A 73 -1.48 6.12 13.47
N GLY A 74 -2.77 6.39 13.77
CA GLY A 74 -3.89 5.73 13.11
C GLY A 74 -3.90 5.99 11.61
N GLU A 75 -3.89 7.25 11.19
CA GLU A 75 -3.84 7.61 9.76
C GLU A 75 -2.59 7.06 9.05
N ALA A 76 -1.45 6.99 9.73
CA ALA A 76 -0.25 6.38 9.17
C ALA A 76 -0.42 4.87 8.96
N ARG A 77 -1.09 4.16 9.89
CA ARG A 77 -1.40 2.73 9.73
C ARG A 77 -2.32 2.47 8.54
N GLU A 78 -3.31 3.32 8.30
CA GLU A 78 -4.15 3.20 7.10
C GLU A 78 -3.32 3.21 5.80
N ILE A 79 -2.21 3.98 5.77
CA ILE A 79 -1.27 3.98 4.64
C ILE A 79 -0.41 2.70 4.64
N LEU A 80 0.14 2.32 5.80
CA LEU A 80 1.01 1.14 5.93
C LEU A 80 0.28 -0.17 5.61
N TYR A 81 -1.03 -0.22 5.85
CA TYR A 81 -1.92 -1.34 5.51
C TYR A 81 -2.58 -1.19 4.14
N CYS A 82 -2.17 -0.21 3.33
CA CYS A 82 -2.65 -0.01 1.97
C CYS A 82 -4.18 0.17 1.85
N HIS A 83 -4.83 0.86 2.79
CA HIS A 83 -6.25 1.23 2.70
C HIS A 83 -6.44 2.41 1.72
N ILE A 84 -6.22 2.15 0.43
CA ILE A 84 -6.08 3.17 -0.63
C ILE A 84 -7.34 4.01 -0.87
N ASP A 85 -8.50 3.57 -0.40
CA ASP A 85 -9.78 4.28 -0.52
C ASP A 85 -9.86 5.53 0.36
N TYR A 86 -9.06 5.57 1.44
CA TYR A 86 -9.03 6.71 2.37
C TYR A 86 -8.13 7.86 1.90
N PHE A 87 -7.34 7.65 0.85
CA PHE A 87 -6.36 8.62 0.38
C PHE A 87 -6.49 8.91 -1.11
N THR A 88 -6.38 10.18 -1.46
CA THR A 88 -6.17 10.60 -2.84
C THR A 88 -4.70 10.44 -3.23
N LEU A 89 -4.42 10.30 -4.52
CA LEU A 89 -3.05 10.12 -5.02
C LEU A 89 -2.15 11.31 -4.64
N ASP A 90 -2.65 12.54 -4.71
CA ASP A 90 -1.92 13.75 -4.35
C ASP A 90 -1.52 13.79 -2.86
N ARG A 91 -2.37 13.29 -1.97
CA ARG A 91 -2.05 13.15 -0.54
C ARG A 91 -0.93 12.12 -0.32
N LEU A 92 -1.03 10.95 -0.95
CA LEU A 92 0.01 9.92 -0.86
C LEU A 92 1.36 10.42 -1.38
N VAL A 93 1.37 11.13 -2.50
CA VAL A 93 2.59 11.79 -3.03
C VAL A 93 3.14 12.79 -2.02
N THR A 94 2.27 13.62 -1.41
CA THR A 94 2.69 14.57 -0.39
C THR A 94 3.35 13.89 0.81
N TYR A 95 2.85 12.73 1.24
CA TYR A 95 3.48 11.95 2.31
C TYR A 95 4.80 11.32 1.86
N ALA A 96 4.84 10.74 0.66
CA ALA A 96 6.03 10.15 0.07
C ALA A 96 7.19 11.16 -0.05
N THR A 97 6.92 12.41 -0.46
CA THR A 97 7.98 13.46 -0.56
C THR A 97 8.62 13.84 0.78
N LYS A 98 8.00 13.51 1.91
CA LYS A 98 8.57 13.73 3.25
C LYS A 98 9.56 12.62 3.63
N LEU A 99 9.41 11.43 3.05
CA LEU A 99 10.25 10.26 3.31
C LEU A 99 11.36 10.10 2.27
N PHE A 100 11.02 10.29 0.99
CA PHE A 100 11.92 10.05 -0.13
C PHE A 100 12.47 11.36 -0.69
N LYS A 101 13.80 11.50 -0.70
CA LYS A 101 14.46 12.65 -1.32
C LYS A 101 15.72 12.24 -2.09
N PRO A 102 15.85 12.66 -3.36
CA PRO A 102 14.83 13.29 -4.20
C PRO A 102 13.72 12.30 -4.61
N LEU A 103 12.50 12.80 -4.85
CA LEU A 103 11.39 12.02 -5.42
C LEU A 103 11.04 12.57 -6.82
N GLU A 104 10.92 11.67 -7.80
CA GLU A 104 10.49 12.00 -9.17
C GLU A 104 9.28 11.13 -9.53
N ILE A 105 8.27 11.72 -10.16
CA ILE A 105 7.08 11.00 -10.65
C ILE A 105 7.06 11.09 -12.18
N LYS A 106 6.93 9.94 -12.83
CA LYS A 106 6.86 9.83 -14.29
C LYS A 106 5.53 9.21 -14.71
N MET A 107 4.89 9.82 -15.68
CA MET A 107 3.72 9.25 -16.36
C MET A 107 4.17 8.67 -17.69
N VAL A 108 3.86 7.38 -17.92
CA VAL A 108 4.14 6.70 -19.19
C VAL A 108 2.82 6.48 -19.91
N ILE A 109 2.72 6.97 -21.16
CA ILE A 109 1.54 6.82 -22.01
C ILE A 109 1.87 5.88 -23.16
N GLU A 110 1.28 4.69 -23.16
CA GLU A 110 1.43 3.72 -24.25
C GLU A 110 0.20 3.75 -25.17
N THR A 111 0.41 4.06 -26.45
CA THR A 111 -0.62 3.87 -27.47
C THR A 111 -0.49 2.47 -28.05
N LYS A 112 -1.50 1.61 -27.84
CA LYS A 112 -1.56 0.31 -28.53
C LYS A 112 -1.63 0.57 -30.03
N LYS A 113 -0.50 0.45 -30.74
CA LYS A 113 -0.50 0.40 -32.21
C LYS A 113 -1.29 -0.83 -32.63
N ASN A 114 -2.51 -0.59 -33.11
CA ASN A 114 -3.35 -1.61 -33.68
C ASN A 114 -2.67 -2.11 -34.96
N ARG A 115 -1.89 -3.20 -34.88
CA ARG A 115 -1.31 -3.86 -36.06
C ARG A 115 -2.45 -4.55 -36.82
N ARG A 116 -3.23 -3.79 -37.60
CA ARG A 116 -4.05 -4.38 -38.66
C ARG A 116 -3.09 -4.79 -39.78
N ASN A 117 -2.78 -6.08 -39.86
CA ASN A 117 -2.10 -6.66 -41.01
C ASN A 117 -3.06 -6.55 -42.21
N PHE A 118 -2.82 -5.60 -43.09
CA PHE A 118 -3.43 -5.58 -44.42
C PHE A 118 -2.61 -6.48 -45.34
N HIS A 119 -2.85 -7.79 -45.26
CA HIS A 119 -2.47 -8.72 -46.31
C HIS A 119 -3.67 -9.62 -46.54
N ASP A 120 -4.61 -9.14 -47.36
CA ASP A 120 -5.57 -9.93 -48.13
C ASP A 120 -6.31 -9.00 -49.10
N GLN A 121 -5.56 -8.44 -50.06
CA GLN A 121 -6.12 -7.99 -51.34
C GLN A 121 -5.07 -8.23 -52.43
N ALA A 122 -5.02 -9.48 -52.90
CA ALA A 122 -4.52 -9.84 -54.22
C ALA A 122 -5.11 -11.20 -54.60
N ILE A 123 -6.33 -11.18 -55.16
CA ILE A 123 -6.81 -12.20 -56.10
C ILE A 123 -7.29 -11.44 -57.32
#